data_AF-X1T889-F1
#
_entry.id   AF-X1T889-F1
#
_cell.length_a   1.000
_cell.length_b   1.000
_cell.length_c   1.000
_cell.angle_alpha   90.00
_cell.angle_beta   90.00
_cell.angle_gamma   90.00
#
_symmetry.space_group_name_H-M   'P 1'
#
loop_
_entity.id
_entity.type
_entity.pdbx_description
1 polymer ?
#
loop_
_entity_poly.entity_id
_entity_poly.type
_entity_poly.pdbx_seq_one_letter_code
_entity_poly.pdbx_strand_id
1 'polypeptide(L)'
;MAAAAYVDEESEGGESPQEMVCRLSLAKAKAKGVALSYPQGLIVAADTIVVLNGDVLGKPADEAEAVAMLRRLRGRKHIVFSGVTVYDPALGRAITELVKSAVWMRAYTDEEVARYAASGDPLDKAGAYAIQYQNFSPVERIEGCYACIMGLPLCHLAMALVQLGLMLPVDVPRACQGFTGYRCLVA
;
A
#
# COMPACT_ATOMS: atom_id res chain seq x y z
N MET A 1 -13.16 1.06 13.44
CA MET A 1 -13.54 -0.31 13.06
C MET A 1 -13.04 -0.56 11.65
N ALA A 2 -12.56 -1.77 11.32
CA ALA A 2 -12.23 -2.15 9.96
C ALA A 2 -13.44 -2.81 9.30
N ALA A 3 -13.66 -2.56 8.01
CA ALA A 3 -14.74 -3.15 7.23
C ALA A 3 -14.17 -3.68 5.91
N ALA A 4 -14.66 -4.83 5.45
CA ALA A 4 -14.31 -5.35 4.13
C ALA A 4 -15.06 -4.56 3.05
N ALA A 5 -14.33 -4.08 2.05
CA ALA A 5 -14.89 -3.54 0.82
C ALA A 5 -14.65 -4.54 -0.31
N TYR A 6 -15.71 -4.93 -1.01
CA TYR A 6 -15.61 -5.74 -2.22
C TYR A 6 -15.70 -4.81 -3.42
N VAL A 7 -14.57 -4.65 -4.11
CA VAL A 7 -14.44 -3.88 -5.35
C VAL A 7 -13.76 -4.74 -6.39
N ASP A 8 -14.06 -4.48 -7.65
CA ASP A 8 -13.31 -5.06 -8.76
C ASP A 8 -11.90 -4.46 -8.79
N GLU A 9 -10.89 -5.32 -8.67
CA GLU A 9 -9.47 -4.94 -8.64
C GLU A 9 -8.80 -5.11 -10.02
N GLU A 10 -9.54 -5.51 -11.06
CA GLU A 10 -8.99 -5.59 -12.42
C GLU A 10 -8.62 -4.20 -12.96
N SER A 11 -7.56 -4.18 -13.76
CA SER A 11 -7.11 -2.97 -14.46
C SER A 11 -8.09 -2.59 -15.56
N GLU A 12 -8.46 -1.31 -15.63
CA GLU A 12 -9.30 -0.80 -16.71
C GLU A 12 -8.46 -0.52 -17.97
N GLY A 13 -9.08 -0.54 -19.15
CA GLY A 13 -8.35 -0.48 -20.43
C GLY A 13 -7.45 0.74 -20.58
N GLY A 14 -6.13 0.53 -20.58
CA GLY A 14 -5.11 1.57 -20.72
C GLY A 14 -4.77 2.32 -19.43
N GLU A 15 -5.32 1.90 -18.29
CA GLU A 15 -5.09 2.52 -16.99
C GLU A 15 -3.63 2.40 -16.54
N SER A 16 -3.03 3.52 -16.14
CA SER A 16 -1.70 3.51 -15.53
C SER A 16 -1.75 2.97 -14.10
N PRO A 17 -0.64 2.42 -13.56
CA PRO A 17 -0.58 1.97 -12.16
C PRO A 17 -1.01 3.05 -11.15
N GLN A 18 -0.69 4.32 -11.43
CA GLN A 18 -1.08 5.47 -10.60
C GLN A 18 -2.58 5.72 -10.60
N GLU A 19 -3.23 5.62 -11.75
CA GLU A 19 -4.68 5.77 -11.88
C GLU A 19 -5.39 4.61 -11.18
N MET A 20 -4.90 3.38 -11.40
CA MET A 20 -5.42 2.17 -10.77
C MET A 20 -5.46 2.27 -9.25
N VAL A 21 -4.32 2.57 -8.61
CA VAL A 21 -4.28 2.59 -7.14
C VAL A 21 -5.15 3.71 -6.55
N CYS A 22 -5.24 4.86 -7.22
CA CYS A 22 -6.13 5.95 -6.83
C CYS A 22 -7.61 5.54 -6.95
N ARG A 23 -8.00 4.99 -8.11
CA ARG A 23 -9.35 4.48 -8.38
C ARG A 23 -9.76 3.43 -7.36
N LEU A 24 -8.91 2.43 -7.10
CA LEU A 24 -9.19 1.35 -6.16
C LEU A 24 -9.36 1.87 -4.72
N SER A 25 -8.47 2.76 -4.27
CA SER A 25 -8.62 3.36 -2.93
C SER A 25 -9.93 4.15 -2.80
N LEU A 26 -10.34 4.88 -3.84
CA LEU A 26 -11.59 5.64 -3.86
C LEU A 26 -12.82 4.72 -3.91
N ALA A 27 -12.78 3.69 -4.75
CA ALA A 27 -13.84 2.70 -4.87
C ALA A 27 -14.06 1.97 -3.53
N LYS A 28 -12.98 1.59 -2.84
CA LYS A 28 -13.02 0.98 -1.50
C LYS A 28 -13.66 1.92 -0.48
N ALA A 29 -13.30 3.20 -0.49
CA ALA A 29 -13.88 4.20 0.42
C ALA A 29 -15.38 4.44 0.17
N LYS A 30 -15.81 4.41 -1.10
CA LYS A 30 -17.21 4.64 -1.51
C LYS A 30 -18.04 3.35 -1.59
N ALA A 31 -17.45 2.19 -1.30
CA ALA A 31 -18.15 0.92 -1.37
C ALA A 31 -19.42 0.97 -0.51
N LYS A 32 -20.57 0.69 -1.12
CA LYS A 32 -21.90 0.91 -0.52
C LYS A 32 -22.04 0.27 0.87
N GLY A 33 -21.48 -0.93 1.05
CA GLY A 33 -21.49 -1.64 2.34
C GLY A 33 -20.74 -0.89 3.44
N VAL A 34 -19.68 -0.15 3.11
CA VAL A 34 -18.91 0.65 4.07
C VAL A 34 -19.58 2.01 4.28
N ALA A 35 -19.92 2.71 3.19
CA ALA A 35 -20.50 4.05 3.23
C ALA A 35 -21.82 4.10 4.01
N LEU A 36 -22.69 3.10 3.84
CA LEU A 36 -23.98 3.06 4.53
C LEU A 36 -23.86 2.66 6.02
N SER A 37 -22.81 1.92 6.40
CA SER A 37 -22.57 1.56 7.80
C SER A 37 -22.01 2.72 8.63
N TYR A 38 -21.43 3.73 7.97
CA TYR A 38 -20.78 4.87 8.62
C TYR A 38 -21.22 6.21 8.02
N PRO A 39 -22.53 6.55 8.00
CA PRO A 39 -23.03 7.73 7.30
C PRO A 39 -22.56 9.07 7.89
N GLN A 40 -22.02 9.06 9.11
CA GLN A 40 -21.48 10.22 9.83
C GLN A 40 -19.99 10.04 10.18
N GLY A 41 -19.37 8.94 9.72
CA GLY A 41 -17.98 8.64 9.99
C GLY A 41 -17.12 8.91 8.76
N LEU A 42 -15.88 9.33 8.98
CA LEU A 42 -14.89 9.37 7.92
C LEU A 42 -14.45 7.95 7.57
N ILE A 43 -14.40 7.66 6.29
CA ILE A 43 -13.95 6.38 5.76
C ILE A 43 -12.57 6.59 5.16
N VAL A 44 -11.62 5.82 5.67
CA VAL A 44 -10.26 5.76 5.12
C VAL A 44 -10.10 4.44 4.40
N ALA A 45 -9.69 4.50 3.14
CA ALA A 45 -9.31 3.32 2.38
C ALA A 45 -7.97 3.56 1.72
N ALA A 46 -7.16 2.52 1.65
CA ALA A 46 -5.89 2.54 0.93
C ALA A 46 -5.82 1.35 -0.02
N ASP A 47 -5.05 1.54 -1.08
CA ASP A 47 -4.67 0.49 -2.00
C ASP A 47 -3.16 0.58 -2.26
N THR A 48 -2.51 -0.54 -2.56
CA THR A 48 -1.06 -0.58 -2.78
C THR A 48 -0.71 -1.64 -3.81
N ILE A 49 0.07 -1.23 -4.80
CA ILE A 49 0.51 -2.08 -5.89
C ILE A 49 2.04 -2.02 -6.02
N VAL A 50 2.62 -3.13 -6.47
CA VAL A 50 4.04 -3.27 -6.77
C VAL A 50 4.21 -3.27 -8.28
N VAL A 51 5.15 -2.50 -8.82
CA VAL A 51 5.41 -2.38 -10.25
C VAL A 51 6.87 -2.66 -10.57
N LEU A 52 7.12 -3.68 -11.39
CA LEU A 52 8.45 -4.07 -11.86
C LEU A 52 8.51 -3.94 -13.38
N ASN A 53 9.35 -3.05 -13.90
CA ASN A 53 9.52 -2.81 -15.34
C ASN A 53 8.22 -2.53 -16.12
N GLY A 54 7.21 -1.95 -15.46
CA GLY A 54 5.90 -1.68 -16.05
C GLY A 54 4.84 -2.72 -15.71
N ASP A 55 5.23 -3.91 -15.24
CA ASP A 55 4.29 -4.96 -14.86
C ASP A 55 3.78 -4.74 -13.43
N VAL A 56 2.46 -4.72 -13.25
CA VAL A 56 1.83 -4.73 -11.93
C VAL A 56 1.91 -6.14 -11.35
N LEU A 57 2.49 -6.25 -10.16
CA LEU A 57 2.56 -7.48 -9.36
C LEU A 57 1.50 -7.40 -8.27
N GLY A 58 0.39 -8.12 -8.49
CA GLY A 58 -0.68 -8.30 -7.52
C GLY A 58 -0.29 -9.26 -6.39
N LYS A 59 -1.30 -9.79 -5.71
CA LYS A 59 -1.12 -10.89 -4.75
C LYS A 59 -0.88 -12.18 -5.53
N PRO A 60 0.05 -13.04 -5.08
CA PRO A 60 0.23 -14.34 -5.72
C PRO A 60 -0.99 -15.24 -5.44
N ALA A 61 -1.43 -15.99 -6.44
CA ALA A 61 -2.52 -16.96 -6.33
C ALA A 61 -2.14 -18.17 -5.48
N ASP A 62 -0.86 -18.55 -5.48
CA ASP A 62 -0.32 -19.67 -4.71
C ASP A 62 1.17 -19.47 -4.34
N GLU A 63 1.72 -20.45 -3.60
CA GLU A 63 3.11 -20.46 -3.17
C GLU A 63 4.09 -20.45 -4.36
N ALA A 64 3.77 -21.15 -5.45
CA ALA A 64 4.65 -21.23 -6.62
C ALA A 64 4.75 -19.88 -7.32
N GLU A 65 3.64 -19.17 -7.44
CA GLU A 65 3.61 -17.81 -7.95
C GLU A 65 4.36 -16.85 -7.02
N ALA A 66 4.23 -16.99 -5.70
CA ALA A 66 4.99 -16.20 -4.73
C ALA A 66 6.51 -16.38 -4.93
N VAL A 67 6.99 -17.62 -5.10
CA VAL A 67 8.39 -17.91 -5.41
C VAL A 67 8.82 -17.26 -6.73
N ALA A 68 7.98 -17.32 -7.76
CA ALA A 68 8.27 -16.71 -9.06
C ALA A 68 8.37 -15.18 -8.95
N MET A 69 7.43 -14.53 -8.26
CA MET A 69 7.47 -13.08 -7.99
C MET A 69 8.73 -12.69 -7.21
N LEU A 70 9.07 -13.42 -6.14
CA LEU A 70 10.27 -13.16 -5.35
C LEU A 70 11.56 -13.32 -6.17
N ARG A 71 11.65 -14.30 -7.06
CA ARG A 71 12.79 -14.41 -7.99
C ARG A 71 12.83 -13.26 -9.01
N ARG A 72 11.66 -12.80 -9.46
CA ARG A 72 11.54 -11.60 -10.31
C ARG A 72 11.97 -10.32 -9.60
N LEU A 73 11.82 -10.23 -8.29
CA LEU A 73 12.18 -9.04 -7.53
C LEU A 73 13.63 -9.05 -7.01
N ARG A 74 14.23 -10.24 -6.85
CA ARG A 74 15.60 -10.43 -6.30
C ARG A 74 16.62 -9.50 -6.96
N GLY A 75 17.38 -8.78 -6.13
CA GLY A 75 18.48 -7.90 -6.55
C GLY A 75 18.06 -6.72 -7.44
N ARG A 76 16.76 -6.43 -7.54
CA ARG A 76 16.22 -5.43 -8.47
C ARG A 76 15.53 -4.29 -7.76
N LYS A 77 15.44 -3.19 -8.50
CA LYS A 77 14.61 -2.03 -8.15
C LYS A 77 13.19 -2.25 -8.67
N HIS A 78 12.21 -2.00 -7.83
CA HIS A 78 10.81 -1.86 -8.23
C HIS A 78 10.20 -0.60 -7.63
N ILE A 79 8.99 -0.27 -8.08
CA ILE A 79 8.21 0.85 -7.58
C ILE A 79 7.03 0.31 -6.78
N VAL A 80 6.75 0.94 -5.66
CA VAL A 80 5.51 0.74 -4.90
C VAL A 80 4.69 2.01 -5.01
N PHE A 81 3.44 1.86 -5.44
CA PHE A 81 2.46 2.94 -5.42
C PHE A 81 1.43 2.64 -4.36
N SER A 82 1.08 3.65 -3.56
CA SER A 82 -0.05 3.57 -2.62
C SER A 82 -0.97 4.76 -2.82
N GLY A 83 -2.25 4.47 -3.01
CA GLY A 83 -3.33 5.45 -2.98
C GLY A 83 -3.99 5.42 -1.61
N VAL A 84 -4.26 6.58 -1.02
CA VAL A 84 -5.09 6.69 0.19
C VAL A 84 -6.22 7.66 -0.07
N THR A 85 -7.44 7.23 0.21
CA THR A 85 -8.64 8.06 0.10
C THR A 85 -9.27 8.25 1.48
N VAL A 86 -9.60 9.50 1.79
CA VAL A 86 -10.51 9.85 2.89
C VAL A 86 -11.83 10.32 2.28
N TYR A 87 -12.92 9.66 2.66
CA TYR A 87 -14.26 9.97 2.21
C TYR A 87 -15.14 10.37 3.39
N ASP A 88 -15.85 11.48 3.24
CA ASP A 88 -16.90 11.94 4.13
C ASP A 88 -18.26 11.69 3.46
N PRO A 89 -19.03 10.66 3.89
CA PRO A 89 -20.35 10.38 3.35
C PRO A 89 -21.37 11.48 3.61
N ALA A 90 -21.25 12.23 4.72
CA ALA A 90 -22.18 13.29 5.08
C ALA A 90 -22.03 14.51 4.15
N LEU A 91 -20.80 14.78 3.71
CA LEU A 91 -20.50 15.86 2.76
C LEU A 91 -20.44 15.39 1.29
N GLY A 92 -20.44 14.08 1.04
CA GLY A 92 -20.22 13.50 -0.28
C GLY A 92 -18.84 13.81 -0.86
N ARG A 93 -17.86 14.17 -0.01
CA ARG A 93 -16.55 14.68 -0.43
C ARG A 93 -15.46 13.63 -0.20
N ALA A 94 -14.61 13.42 -1.19
CA ALA A 94 -13.45 12.54 -1.09
C ALA A 94 -12.16 13.29 -1.42
N ILE A 95 -11.08 12.98 -0.70
CA ILE A 95 -9.71 13.41 -1.02
C ILE A 95 -8.87 12.15 -1.20
N THR A 96 -8.19 12.05 -2.34
CA THR A 96 -7.32 10.92 -2.69
C THR A 96 -5.90 11.45 -2.88
N GLU A 97 -4.95 10.83 -2.20
CA GLU A 97 -3.53 11.13 -2.28
C GLU A 97 -2.76 9.92 -2.80
N LEU A 98 -1.72 10.17 -3.61
CA LEU A 98 -0.87 9.14 -4.21
C LEU A 98 0.56 9.26 -3.69
N VAL A 99 1.15 8.13 -3.34
CA VAL A 99 2.56 8.04 -2.95
C VAL A 99 3.30 7.06 -3.82
N LYS A 100 4.51 7.43 -4.24
CA LYS A 100 5.44 6.60 -4.98
C LYS A 100 6.70 6.38 -4.16
N SER A 101 7.10 5.13 -3.99
CA SER A 101 8.36 4.75 -3.33
C SER A 101 9.13 3.79 -4.22
N ALA A 102 10.46 3.93 -4.25
CA ALA A 102 11.34 2.96 -4.90
C ALA A 102 11.97 2.05 -3.86
N VAL A 103 12.03 0.76 -4.18
CA VAL A 103 12.53 -0.28 -3.29
C VAL A 103 13.56 -1.11 -4.04
N TRP A 104 14.69 -1.37 -3.40
CA TRP A 104 15.74 -2.27 -3.89
C TRP A 104 15.73 -3.51 -3.03
N MET A 105 15.53 -4.65 -3.68
CA MET A 105 15.55 -5.95 -3.01
C MET A 105 16.98 -6.45 -2.89
N ARG A 106 17.28 -7.12 -1.77
CA ARG A 106 18.54 -7.84 -1.61
C ARG A 106 18.66 -8.97 -2.63
N ALA A 107 19.88 -9.45 -2.81
CA ALA A 107 20.18 -10.70 -3.50
C ALA A 107 20.00 -11.93 -2.59
N TYR A 108 18.80 -12.15 -2.05
CA TYR A 108 18.51 -13.34 -1.22
C TYR A 108 18.64 -14.65 -2.02
N THR A 109 18.88 -15.74 -1.32
CA THR A 109 19.04 -17.09 -1.87
C THR A 109 17.71 -17.74 -2.24
N ASP A 110 17.75 -18.84 -3.01
CA ASP A 110 16.57 -19.65 -3.29
C ASP A 110 16.03 -20.36 -2.04
N GLU A 111 16.89 -20.67 -1.08
CA GLU A 111 16.48 -21.27 0.19
C GLU A 111 15.67 -20.28 1.04
N GLU A 112 16.13 -19.01 1.13
CA GLU A 112 15.36 -17.95 1.80
C GLU A 112 13.98 -17.75 1.13
N VAL A 113 13.92 -17.77 -0.21
CA VAL A 113 12.65 -17.62 -0.95
C VAL A 113 11.70 -18.76 -0.66
N ALA A 114 12.16 -20.02 -0.74
CA ALA A 114 11.32 -21.18 -0.47
C ALA A 114 10.79 -21.17 0.98
N ARG A 115 11.67 -20.84 1.94
CA ARG A 115 11.29 -20.75 3.36
C ARG A 115 10.25 -19.66 3.61
N TYR A 116 10.40 -18.51 2.96
CA TYR A 116 9.44 -17.41 3.11
C TYR A 116 8.11 -17.71 2.43
N ALA A 117 8.11 -18.28 1.22
CA ALA A 117 6.91 -18.70 0.52
C ALA A 117 6.09 -19.72 1.33
N ALA A 118 6.76 -20.72 1.91
CA ALA A 118 6.14 -21.74 2.76
C ALA A 118 5.56 -21.20 4.09
N SER A 119 5.90 -19.97 4.48
CA SER A 119 5.33 -19.35 5.69
C SER A 119 3.86 -18.93 5.53
N GLY A 120 3.37 -18.85 4.29
CA GLY A 120 2.03 -18.33 3.97
C GLY A 120 1.92 -16.80 4.02
N ASP A 121 2.88 -16.10 4.66
CA ASP A 121 2.90 -14.64 4.73
C ASP A 121 2.87 -13.96 3.35
N PRO A 122 3.49 -14.47 2.27
CA PRO A 122 3.44 -13.80 0.97
C PRO A 122 2.06 -13.72 0.30
N LEU A 123 1.12 -14.60 0.67
CA LEU A 123 -0.08 -14.85 -0.13
C LEU A 123 -1.09 -13.71 -0.13
N ASP A 124 -1.09 -12.88 0.91
CA ASP A 124 -1.98 -11.72 1.02
C ASP A 124 -1.30 -10.39 0.62
N LYS A 125 -0.10 -10.43 0.05
CA LYS A 125 0.76 -9.26 -0.18
C LYS A 125 1.05 -9.04 -1.66
N ALA A 126 0.83 -7.81 -2.12
CA ALA A 126 1.21 -7.41 -3.47
C ALA A 126 2.73 -7.57 -3.67
N GLY A 127 3.13 -8.21 -4.77
CA GLY A 127 4.53 -8.55 -5.04
C GLY A 127 5.11 -9.66 -4.14
N ALA A 128 4.26 -10.36 -3.38
CA ALA A 128 4.63 -11.52 -2.57
C ALA A 128 5.67 -11.25 -1.47
N TYR A 129 5.74 -10.03 -0.93
CA TYR A 129 6.66 -9.72 0.17
C TYR A 129 6.12 -8.72 1.19
N ALA A 130 6.59 -8.88 2.42
CA ALA A 130 6.43 -7.95 3.53
C ALA A 130 7.78 -7.32 3.87
N ILE A 131 7.84 -6.00 3.83
CA ILE A 131 9.06 -5.28 4.24
C ILE A 131 9.38 -5.44 5.73
N GLN A 132 8.36 -5.72 6.55
CA GLN A 132 8.48 -5.87 8.01
C GLN A 132 8.80 -7.29 8.46
N TYR A 133 8.83 -8.29 7.56
CA TYR A 133 9.00 -9.67 7.96
C TYR A 133 10.45 -9.95 8.36
N GLN A 134 10.69 -10.00 9.67
CA GLN A 134 12.04 -10.00 10.27
C GLN A 134 12.92 -11.18 9.79
N ASN A 135 12.34 -12.36 9.58
CA ASN A 135 13.08 -13.57 9.22
C ASN A 135 13.50 -13.64 7.75
N PHE A 136 12.91 -12.78 6.89
CA PHE A 136 13.27 -12.69 5.48
C PHE A 136 14.00 -11.37 5.20
N SER A 137 13.55 -10.24 5.75
CA SER A 137 14.16 -8.92 5.57
C SER A 137 14.46 -8.59 4.10
N PRO A 138 13.48 -8.60 3.17
CA PRO A 138 13.74 -8.65 1.72
C PRO A 138 14.49 -7.45 1.12
N VAL A 139 14.44 -6.30 1.79
CA VAL A 139 14.80 -5.00 1.22
C VAL A 139 16.21 -4.59 1.63
N GLU A 140 16.99 -4.15 0.66
CA GLU A 140 18.32 -3.56 0.85
C GLU A 140 18.23 -2.05 1.09
N ARG A 141 17.39 -1.36 0.31
CA ARG A 141 17.32 0.09 0.30
C ARG A 141 15.95 0.60 -0.12
N ILE A 142 15.57 1.74 0.41
CA ILE A 142 14.32 2.44 0.09
C ILE A 142 14.62 3.89 -0.27
N GLU A 143 13.94 4.40 -1.28
CA GLU A 143 13.80 5.83 -1.54
C GLU A 143 12.31 6.17 -1.56
N GLY A 144 11.85 6.97 -0.60
CA GLY A 144 10.43 7.34 -0.47
C GLY A 144 9.88 7.05 0.92
N CYS A 145 8.63 6.59 0.99
CA CYS A 145 7.88 6.47 2.23
C CYS A 145 7.76 5.01 2.67
N TYR A 146 8.32 4.68 3.85
CA TYR A 146 8.22 3.34 4.43
C TYR A 146 6.77 2.93 4.73
N ALA A 147 5.97 3.85 5.29
CA ALA A 147 4.56 3.60 5.59
C ALA A 147 3.71 3.38 4.33
N CYS A 148 4.06 4.02 3.21
CA CYS A 148 3.49 3.73 1.89
C CYS A 148 3.77 2.27 1.50
N ILE A 149 5.02 1.82 1.61
CA ILE A 149 5.39 0.43 1.27
C ILE A 149 4.65 -0.59 2.16
N MET A 150 4.39 -0.24 3.42
CA MET A 150 3.56 -1.03 4.33
C MET A 150 2.07 -1.05 3.98
N GLY A 151 1.60 -0.15 3.11
CA GLY A 151 0.21 -0.09 2.63
C GLY A 151 -0.63 1.08 3.15
N LEU A 152 -0.09 1.95 4.01
CA LEU A 152 -0.83 3.12 4.51
C LEU A 152 0.09 4.35 4.64
N PRO A 153 0.11 5.26 3.66
CA PRO A 153 0.95 6.45 3.70
C PRO A 153 0.42 7.50 4.70
N LEU A 154 0.82 7.37 5.98
CA LEU A 154 0.28 8.18 7.08
C LEU A 154 0.41 9.70 6.90
N CYS A 155 1.51 10.17 6.32
CA CYS A 155 1.68 11.60 6.03
C CYS A 155 0.68 12.11 4.98
N HIS A 156 0.39 11.31 3.95
CA HIS A 156 -0.58 11.69 2.93
C HIS A 156 -2.01 11.54 3.42
N LEU A 157 -2.27 10.56 4.28
CA LEU A 157 -3.52 10.49 5.05
C LEU A 157 -3.73 11.77 5.88
N ALA A 158 -2.70 12.24 6.58
CA ALA A 158 -2.77 13.47 7.34
C ALA A 158 -3.07 14.69 6.45
N MET A 159 -2.42 14.81 5.29
CA MET A 159 -2.72 15.85 4.30
C MET A 159 -4.18 15.78 3.83
N ALA A 160 -4.68 14.59 3.50
CA ALA A 160 -6.06 14.41 3.06
C ALA A 160 -7.09 14.80 4.14
N LEU A 161 -6.83 14.46 5.41
CA LEU A 161 -7.65 14.85 6.55
C LEU A 161 -7.68 16.37 6.74
N VAL A 162 -6.52 17.04 6.62
CA VAL A 162 -6.42 18.50 6.70
C VAL A 162 -7.15 19.17 5.54
N GLN A 163 -7.05 18.63 4.31
CA GLN A 163 -7.79 19.13 3.16
C GLN A 163 -9.32 19.02 3.35
N LEU A 164 -9.79 18.01 4.08
CA LEU A 164 -11.21 17.89 4.49
C LEU A 164 -11.60 18.87 5.61
N GLY A 165 -10.66 19.64 6.17
CA GLY A 165 -10.90 20.65 7.19
C GLY A 165 -10.74 20.15 8.62
N LEU A 166 -10.12 18.98 8.82
CA LEU A 166 -9.86 18.46 10.16
C LEU A 166 -8.56 19.01 10.72
N MET A 167 -8.59 19.34 12.01
CA MET A 167 -7.37 19.58 12.78
C MET A 167 -6.88 18.27 13.38
N LEU A 168 -5.61 17.96 13.16
CA LEU A 168 -4.98 16.79 13.73
C LEU A 168 -4.35 17.15 15.08
N PRO A 169 -4.66 16.42 16.17
CA PRO A 169 -4.11 16.72 17.49
C PRO A 169 -2.64 16.29 17.63
N VAL A 170 -2.06 15.67 16.60
CA VAL A 170 -0.72 15.09 16.60
C VAL A 170 0.00 15.42 15.30
N ASP A 171 1.32 15.57 15.40
CA ASP A 171 2.22 15.60 14.26
C ASP A 171 2.38 14.17 13.72
N VAL A 172 1.53 13.81 12.77
CA VAL A 172 1.50 12.46 12.17
C VAL A 172 2.84 12.09 11.51
N PRO A 173 3.48 12.96 10.69
CA PRO A 173 4.82 12.67 10.18
C PRO A 173 5.83 12.36 11.27
N ARG A 174 5.89 13.14 12.36
CA ARG A 174 6.81 12.87 13.48
C ARG A 174 6.49 11.58 14.22
N ALA A 175 5.22 11.31 14.50
CA ALA A 175 4.80 10.06 15.13
C ALA A 175 5.15 8.84 14.28
N CYS A 176 4.93 8.92 12.97
CA CYS A 176 5.30 7.88 12.02
C CYS A 176 6.81 7.61 12.00
N GLN A 177 7.64 8.66 12.00
CA GLN A 177 9.10 8.53 12.07
C GLN A 177 9.54 7.88 13.40
N GLY A 178 8.96 8.30 14.52
CA GLY A 178 9.24 7.71 15.83
C GLY A 178 8.88 6.22 15.92
N PHE A 179 7.80 5.81 15.26
CA PHE A 179 7.37 4.40 15.23
C PHE A 179 8.17 3.54 14.25
N THR A 180 8.42 4.05 13.04
CA THR A 180 9.04 3.25 11.97
C THR A 180 10.56 3.30 12.00
N GLY A 181 11.15 4.35 12.58
CA GLY A 181 12.59 4.63 12.51
C GLY A 181 13.05 5.16 11.15
N TYR A 182 12.16 5.34 10.17
CA TYR A 182 12.49 5.86 8.84
C TYR A 182 12.23 7.35 8.76
N ARG A 183 13.12 8.09 8.11
CA ARG A 183 12.95 9.52 7.86
C ARG A 183 11.78 9.76 6.88
N CYS A 184 10.88 10.65 7.25
CA CYS A 184 9.81 11.10 6.39
C CYS A 184 10.28 12.33 5.59
N LEU A 185 10.11 12.32 4.27
CA LEU A 185 10.55 13.42 3.39
C LEU A 185 9.54 14.57 3.28
N VAL A 186 8.34 14.37 3.82
CA VAL A 186 7.25 15.37 3.84
C VAL A 186 6.98 15.89 5.26
N ALA A 187 7.87 15.57 6.21
CA ALA A 187 7.87 16.10 7.57
C ALA A 187 8.67 17.42 7.64
#